data_AF-A0A4Q2YB85-F1
#
_entry.id   AF-A0A4Q2YB85-F1
#
_cell.length_a   1.000
_cell.length_b   1.000
_cell.length_c   1.000
_cell.angle_alpha   90.00
_cell.angle_beta   90.00
_cell.angle_gamma   90.00
#
_symmetry.space_group_name_H-M   'P 1'
#
loop_
_entity.id
_entity.type
_entity.pdbx_description
1 polymer ?
#
loop_
_entity_poly.entity_id
_entity_poly.type
_entity_poly.pdbx_seq_one_letter_code
_entity_poly.pdbx_strand_id
1 'polypeptide(L)'
;MFASLPLRFKILFPSQRRRHPRWKFLFASAAGKMPQSPVSRMKIPPFLLVPAILCATAALSGAALMLDFGPDQVADGATELKSPYHTANPTFTGSEWNRIVADSTTDLIDSSGVTMTGVRANIGASTDTTSTVSLTATPSGLGLTGTAFSGDIYAGTSVGRDGIFSGGNSGTARYTAFQITGLAAGTYDIYVASRNTNNNENYTQQVYAGAGVAGTNFDPVSAAYASGVITYVNTPGFATSAWVAGQNYAVVRVDLTAGQALNVGVKGGGAELRGFLNSAQIVAVPEPTAAALLGCGALAFGLRRRR
;
A
#
# COMPACT_ATOMS: atom_id res chain seq x y z
N MET A 1 43.94 26.81 -1.73
CA MET A 1 44.91 25.90 -1.09
C MET A 1 44.37 25.51 0.28
N PHE A 2 43.70 24.37 0.39
CA PHE A 2 43.36 23.74 1.68
C PHE A 2 43.69 22.26 1.56
N ALA A 3 44.53 21.78 2.48
CA ALA A 3 45.17 20.48 2.45
C ALA A 3 44.20 19.37 2.89
N SER A 4 44.17 18.30 2.11
CA SER A 4 43.45 17.06 2.37
C SER A 4 44.30 16.11 3.22
N LEU A 5 43.75 15.64 4.34
CA LEU A 5 44.30 14.55 5.15
C LEU A 5 43.43 13.30 5.00
N PRO A 6 43.99 12.12 4.68
CA PRO A 6 43.22 10.88 4.65
C PRO A 6 43.28 10.15 6.01
N LEU A 7 42.12 9.95 6.65
CA LEU A 7 41.95 9.00 7.75
C LEU A 7 41.85 7.57 7.19
N ARG A 8 42.82 6.71 7.54
CA ARG A 8 42.75 5.26 7.32
C ARG A 8 42.16 4.58 8.55
N PHE A 9 40.96 4.01 8.43
CA PHE A 9 40.43 3.03 9.40
C PHE A 9 40.84 1.62 8.98
N LYS A 10 41.52 0.90 9.89
CA LYS A 10 41.93 -0.50 9.73
C LYS A 10 41.08 -1.33 10.70
N ILE A 11 40.05 -2.00 10.20
CA ILE A 11 39.20 -2.89 10.99
C ILE A 11 39.82 -4.30 10.97
N LEU A 12 40.19 -4.78 12.15
CA LEU A 12 40.75 -6.11 12.40
C LEU A 12 39.58 -7.09 12.63
N PHE A 13 39.45 -8.13 11.80
CA PHE A 13 38.53 -9.25 12.05
C PHE A 13 39.24 -10.34 12.87
N PRO A 14 38.69 -10.79 14.01
CA PRO A 14 39.20 -11.99 14.68
C PRO A 14 38.56 -13.26 14.09
N SER A 15 39.41 -14.16 13.57
CA SER A 15 39.02 -15.49 13.14
C SER A 15 38.75 -16.39 14.36
N GLN A 16 37.54 -16.91 14.50
CA GLN A 16 37.19 -17.91 15.51
C GLN A 16 36.89 -19.25 14.82
N ARG A 17 37.88 -20.15 14.85
CA ARG A 17 37.73 -21.57 14.50
C ARG A 17 37.01 -22.29 15.65
N ARG A 18 35.80 -22.81 15.44
CA ARG A 18 35.16 -23.76 16.36
C ARG A 18 35.30 -25.18 15.83
N ARG A 19 35.92 -26.04 16.64
CA ARG A 19 36.12 -27.49 16.41
C ARG A 19 34.86 -28.25 16.86
N HIS A 20 34.41 -29.20 16.05
CA HIS A 20 33.38 -30.18 16.39
C HIS A 20 33.94 -31.28 17.31
N PRO A 21 33.21 -31.72 18.35
CA PRO A 21 33.51 -32.97 19.03
C PRO A 21 32.83 -34.16 18.33
N ARG A 22 33.64 -35.12 17.90
CA ARG A 22 33.22 -36.47 17.50
C ARG A 22 32.94 -37.29 18.76
N TRP A 23 31.70 -37.76 18.92
CA TRP A 23 31.37 -38.78 19.91
C TRP A 23 31.38 -40.15 19.24
N LYS A 24 32.29 -41.02 19.68
CA LYS A 24 32.29 -42.47 19.42
C LYS A 24 31.57 -43.13 20.58
N PHE A 25 30.56 -43.97 20.30
CA PHE A 25 30.05 -44.95 21.26
C PHE A 25 30.21 -46.35 20.67
N LEU A 26 30.82 -47.22 21.46
CA LEU A 26 31.10 -48.62 21.16
C LEU A 26 30.29 -49.50 22.12
N PHE A 27 29.58 -50.47 21.54
CA PHE A 27 28.98 -51.72 22.05
C PHE A 27 28.78 -52.00 23.55
N ALA A 28 27.59 -52.55 23.88
CA ALA A 28 27.50 -53.86 24.54
C ALA A 28 26.09 -54.46 24.39
N SER A 29 26.03 -55.71 23.92
CA SER A 29 24.87 -56.59 23.90
C SER A 29 24.81 -57.35 25.22
N ALA A 30 23.66 -57.36 25.89
CA ALA A 30 23.35 -58.30 26.96
C ALA A 30 21.87 -58.71 26.86
N ALA A 31 21.66 -59.98 26.53
CA ALA A 31 20.35 -60.61 26.50
C ALA A 31 19.88 -60.93 27.93
N GLY A 32 18.66 -60.51 28.26
CA GLY A 32 17.96 -60.90 29.48
C GLY A 32 16.46 -60.94 29.23
N LYS A 33 15.90 -62.14 29.10
CA LYS A 33 14.45 -62.38 29.06
C LYS A 33 13.87 -62.10 30.45
N MET A 34 12.96 -61.15 30.55
CA MET A 34 12.06 -60.99 31.70
C MET A 34 10.59 -61.09 31.26
N PRO A 35 9.68 -61.56 32.15
CA PRO A 35 8.31 -61.88 31.81
C PRO A 35 7.48 -60.62 31.58
N GLN A 36 6.66 -60.66 30.52
CA GLN A 36 5.74 -59.61 30.15
C GLN A 36 4.63 -59.49 31.22
N SER A 37 4.62 -58.37 31.94
CA SER A 37 3.39 -57.89 32.56
C SER A 37 2.60 -57.08 31.51
N PRO A 38 1.25 -57.17 31.49
CA PRO A 38 0.43 -56.43 30.55
C PRO A 38 0.38 -54.96 30.98
N VAL A 39 1.42 -54.20 30.67
CA VAL A 39 1.35 -52.74 30.69
C VAL A 39 0.46 -52.34 29.52
N SER A 40 -0.74 -51.86 29.85
CA SER A 40 -1.63 -51.14 28.95
C SER A 40 -0.82 -50.05 28.23
N ARG A 41 -0.33 -50.38 27.03
CA ARG A 41 0.25 -49.42 26.10
C ARG A 41 -0.89 -48.52 25.66
N MET A 42 -1.08 -47.41 26.37
CA MET A 42 -1.85 -46.29 25.86
C MET A 42 -1.12 -45.83 24.59
N LYS A 43 -1.61 -46.33 23.44
CA LYS A 43 -1.15 -45.93 22.12
C LYS A 43 -1.49 -44.45 21.99
N ILE A 44 -0.52 -43.58 22.26
CA ILE A 44 -0.64 -42.17 21.91
C ILE A 44 -0.78 -42.16 20.38
N PRO A 45 -1.93 -41.74 19.83
CA PRO A 45 -2.14 -41.76 18.39
C PRO A 45 -1.09 -40.83 17.73
N PRO A 46 -0.44 -41.25 16.63
CA PRO A 46 0.53 -40.43 15.89
C PRO A 46 -0.15 -39.29 15.08
N PHE A 47 -1.32 -38.83 15.52
CA PHE A 47 -2.14 -37.82 14.87
C PHE A 47 -2.19 -36.56 15.73
N LEU A 48 -1.08 -35.83 15.84
CA LEU A 48 -1.10 -34.49 16.46
C LEU A 48 0.16 -33.70 16.13
N LEU A 49 0.54 -33.64 14.84
CA LEU A 49 1.68 -32.81 14.43
C LEU A 49 1.58 -32.25 13.01
N VAL A 50 0.38 -32.15 12.42
CA VAL A 50 0.12 -31.34 11.21
C VAL A 50 -1.36 -30.94 11.29
N PRO A 51 -1.71 -29.71 11.72
CA PRO A 51 -1.70 -28.56 10.80
C PRO A 51 -1.42 -27.23 11.54
N ALA A 52 -0.15 -26.88 11.74
CA ALA A 52 0.21 -25.52 12.20
C ALA A 52 0.95 -24.71 11.11
N ILE A 53 1.08 -25.27 9.90
CA ILE A 53 1.82 -24.67 8.79
C ILE A 53 0.91 -23.87 7.84
N LEU A 54 -0.42 -23.99 7.94
CA LEU A 54 -1.33 -23.31 7.02
C LEU A 54 -1.72 -21.87 7.40
N CYS A 55 -1.37 -21.39 8.60
CA CYS A 55 -1.65 -20.00 9.02
C CYS A 55 -0.42 -19.08 8.91
N ALA A 56 0.68 -19.56 8.34
CA ALA A 56 1.86 -18.76 8.07
C ALA A 56 1.83 -18.16 6.65
N THR A 57 0.67 -17.65 6.19
CA THR A 57 0.71 -16.53 5.25
C THR A 57 1.06 -15.30 6.08
N ALA A 58 2.32 -15.25 6.52
CA ALA A 58 2.86 -14.07 7.15
C ALA A 58 2.59 -12.90 6.21
N ALA A 59 1.73 -11.99 6.65
CA ALA A 59 1.63 -10.64 6.13
C ALA A 59 2.96 -9.94 6.42
N LEU A 60 3.99 -10.35 5.72
CA LEU A 60 5.24 -9.63 5.52
C LEU A 60 5.25 -9.26 4.04
N SER A 61 4.24 -8.52 3.62
CA SER A 61 4.35 -7.75 2.40
C SER A 61 4.17 -6.30 2.77
N GLY A 62 5.30 -5.62 2.91
CA GLY A 62 5.35 -4.17 2.85
C GLY A 62 5.11 -3.64 1.44
N ALA A 63 4.60 -4.45 0.50
CA ALA A 63 4.24 -4.00 -0.82
C ALA A 63 2.91 -3.22 -0.79
N ALA A 64 2.89 -2.10 -1.50
CA ALA A 64 1.71 -1.29 -1.72
C ALA A 64 1.26 -1.45 -3.17
N LEU A 65 -0.03 -1.24 -3.46
CA LEU A 65 -0.46 -0.98 -4.82
C LEU A 65 -0.33 0.53 -5.07
N MET A 66 0.48 0.92 -6.04
CA MET A 66 0.79 2.32 -6.34
C MET A 66 0.23 2.68 -7.72
N LEU A 67 -0.63 3.70 -7.77
CA LEU A 67 -1.40 4.12 -8.93
C LEU A 67 -1.05 5.55 -9.30
N ASP A 68 -0.68 5.76 -10.55
CA ASP A 68 -0.38 7.05 -11.15
C ASP A 68 -1.43 7.36 -12.21
N PHE A 69 -2.19 8.45 -12.02
CA PHE A 69 -3.29 8.81 -12.90
C PHE A 69 -2.88 9.83 -13.99
N GLY A 70 -1.58 9.97 -14.23
CA GLY A 70 -1.01 10.84 -15.23
C GLY A 70 -0.82 10.21 -16.62
N PRO A 71 -0.85 11.00 -17.72
CA PRO A 71 -0.34 10.55 -19.01
C PRO A 71 1.18 10.29 -18.99
N ASP A 72 1.93 11.01 -18.17
CA ASP A 72 3.37 10.83 -18.07
C ASP A 72 3.67 9.63 -17.18
N GLN A 73 4.55 8.75 -17.64
CA GLN A 73 5.01 7.65 -16.78
C GLN A 73 6.03 8.20 -15.78
N VAL A 74 5.88 7.86 -14.51
CA VAL A 74 6.95 8.06 -13.51
C VAL A 74 8.21 7.34 -14.00
N ALA A 75 9.26 8.11 -14.34
CA ALA A 75 10.42 7.59 -15.07
C ALA A 75 11.77 7.91 -14.40
N ASP A 76 11.78 8.63 -13.28
CA ASP A 76 12.99 9.01 -12.57
C ASP A 76 13.01 8.38 -11.18
N GLY A 77 14.06 7.59 -10.88
CA GLY A 77 14.24 6.90 -9.60
C GLY A 77 14.30 7.83 -8.38
N ALA A 78 14.50 9.14 -8.56
CA ALA A 78 14.32 10.11 -7.49
C ALA A 78 12.85 10.50 -7.25
N THR A 79 11.98 10.42 -8.26
CA THR A 79 10.55 10.75 -8.18
C THR A 79 9.68 9.55 -7.80
N GLU A 80 10.06 8.34 -8.20
CA GLU A 80 9.39 7.09 -7.84
C GLU A 80 9.34 6.86 -6.32
N LEU A 81 10.41 7.30 -5.63
CA LEU A 81 10.59 7.19 -4.18
C LEU A 81 10.06 8.42 -3.40
N LYS A 82 9.41 9.37 -4.07
CA LYS A 82 8.88 10.60 -3.46
C LYS A 82 7.37 10.61 -3.54
N SER A 83 6.74 9.90 -2.61
CA SER A 83 5.29 9.79 -2.54
C SER A 83 4.76 10.01 -1.11
N PRO A 84 3.44 10.16 -0.94
CA PRO A 84 2.82 10.23 0.38
C PRO A 84 3.23 9.09 1.31
N TYR A 85 3.19 7.84 0.85
CA TYR A 85 3.50 6.69 1.70
C TYR A 85 5.00 6.56 2.01
N HIS A 86 5.90 6.94 1.09
CA HIS A 86 7.34 7.03 1.39
C HIS A 86 7.61 8.03 2.52
N THR A 87 6.83 9.11 2.59
CA THR A 87 6.94 10.11 3.66
C THR A 87 6.38 9.59 4.98
N ALA A 88 5.24 8.90 4.93
CA ALA A 88 4.60 8.31 6.12
C ALA A 88 5.37 7.09 6.67
N ASN A 89 6.04 6.34 5.80
CA ASN A 89 6.86 5.19 6.14
C ASN A 89 8.24 5.30 5.45
N PRO A 90 9.25 5.90 6.13
CA PRO A 90 10.59 6.06 5.57
C PRO A 90 11.35 4.75 5.30
N THR A 91 10.82 3.61 5.76
CA THR A 91 11.40 2.28 5.50
C THR A 91 10.79 1.59 4.27
N PHE A 92 9.74 2.18 3.68
CA PHE A 92 9.16 1.71 2.45
C PHE A 92 10.09 2.03 1.27
N THR A 93 10.33 1.06 0.40
CA THR A 93 11.26 1.16 -0.74
C THR A 93 10.63 0.78 -2.07
N GLY A 94 9.30 0.65 -2.12
CA GLY A 94 8.61 0.24 -3.34
C GLY A 94 8.58 1.37 -4.36
N SER A 95 8.95 1.09 -5.61
CA SER A 95 9.13 2.09 -6.67
C SER A 95 8.20 1.89 -7.86
N GLU A 96 7.53 0.76 -7.96
CA GLU A 96 6.75 0.42 -9.16
C GLU A 96 5.36 1.07 -9.11
N TRP A 97 5.02 1.84 -10.15
CA TRP A 97 3.75 2.54 -10.31
C TRP A 97 2.95 1.99 -11.49
N ASN A 98 1.66 1.77 -11.29
CA ASN A 98 0.73 1.44 -12.36
C ASN A 98 0.19 2.72 -12.96
N ARG A 99 0.46 2.98 -14.24
CA ARG A 99 -0.11 4.14 -14.95
C ARG A 99 -1.56 3.86 -15.35
N ILE A 100 -2.50 4.63 -14.80
CA ILE A 100 -3.95 4.48 -14.95
C ILE A 100 -4.54 5.72 -15.65
N VAL A 101 -4.57 5.68 -16.99
CA VAL A 101 -5.25 6.69 -17.82
C VAL A 101 -6.56 6.19 -18.43
N ALA A 102 -6.83 4.90 -18.25
CA ALA A 102 -8.01 4.18 -18.67
C ALA A 102 -8.18 2.95 -17.76
N ASP A 103 -9.29 2.25 -17.90
CA ASP A 103 -9.50 0.96 -17.24
C ASP A 103 -8.35 0.00 -17.56
N SER A 104 -7.85 -0.69 -16.53
CA SER A 104 -6.77 -1.64 -16.68
C SER A 104 -7.26 -2.87 -17.42
N THR A 105 -6.66 -3.17 -18.57
CA THR A 105 -6.92 -4.40 -19.34
C THR A 105 -6.07 -5.58 -18.86
N THR A 106 -5.05 -5.32 -18.05
CA THR A 106 -4.14 -6.31 -17.46
C THR A 106 -4.19 -6.26 -15.94
N ASP A 107 -3.65 -7.29 -15.29
CA ASP A 107 -3.50 -7.31 -13.83
C ASP A 107 -2.47 -6.28 -13.40
N LEU A 108 -2.74 -5.59 -12.30
CA LEU A 108 -1.82 -4.59 -11.75
C LEU A 108 -0.59 -5.25 -11.12
N ILE A 109 0.48 -4.49 -10.96
CA ILE A 109 1.67 -4.88 -10.21
C ILE A 109 1.69 -4.20 -8.84
N ASP A 110 2.27 -4.87 -7.85
CA ASP A 110 2.58 -4.23 -6.57
C ASP A 110 3.84 -3.35 -6.69
N SER A 111 4.15 -2.62 -5.62
CA SER A 111 5.27 -1.70 -5.57
C SER A 111 6.65 -2.35 -5.69
N SER A 112 6.73 -3.68 -5.70
CA SER A 112 7.95 -4.46 -5.93
C SER A 112 8.04 -5.07 -7.33
N GLY A 113 7.03 -4.83 -8.16
CA GLY A 113 6.96 -5.31 -9.55
C GLY A 113 6.32 -6.68 -9.69
N VAL A 114 5.74 -7.23 -8.62
CA VAL A 114 5.07 -8.52 -8.66
C VAL A 114 3.64 -8.34 -9.14
N THR A 115 3.24 -9.11 -10.15
CA THR A 115 1.85 -9.11 -10.65
C THR A 115 0.88 -9.57 -9.58
N MET A 116 -0.12 -8.74 -9.31
CA MET A 116 -1.24 -9.02 -8.41
C MET A 116 -2.40 -9.63 -9.21
N THR A 117 -2.39 -10.96 -9.34
CA THR A 117 -3.37 -11.68 -10.18
C THR A 117 -4.81 -11.33 -9.84
N GLY A 118 -5.59 -10.93 -10.85
CA GLY A 118 -6.99 -10.55 -10.72
C GLY A 118 -7.24 -9.15 -10.15
N VAL A 119 -6.21 -8.41 -9.74
CA VAL A 119 -6.34 -7.02 -9.27
C VAL A 119 -6.38 -6.07 -10.45
N ARG A 120 -7.43 -5.26 -10.54
CA ARG A 120 -7.71 -4.37 -11.68
C ARG A 120 -8.26 -3.03 -11.22
N ALA A 121 -7.98 -1.99 -11.99
CA ALA A 121 -8.51 -0.64 -11.83
C ALA A 121 -9.55 -0.31 -12.90
N ASN A 122 -10.68 0.27 -12.49
CA ASN A 122 -11.62 0.96 -13.35
C ASN A 122 -11.68 2.42 -12.93
N ILE A 123 -11.69 3.35 -13.87
CA ILE A 123 -11.82 4.79 -13.58
C ILE A 123 -13.22 5.28 -13.93
N GLY A 124 -13.68 6.27 -13.17
CA GLY A 124 -15.02 6.80 -13.32
C GLY A 124 -15.10 8.28 -13.00
N ALA A 125 -16.18 8.89 -13.47
CA ALA A 125 -16.47 10.30 -13.26
C ALA A 125 -17.97 10.48 -12.96
N SER A 126 -18.32 11.60 -12.33
CA SER A 126 -19.71 12.06 -12.38
C SER A 126 -20.01 12.66 -13.76
N THR A 127 -21.11 12.24 -14.37
CA THR A 127 -21.55 12.75 -15.69
C THR A 127 -22.30 14.08 -15.60
N ASP A 128 -22.75 14.45 -14.41
CA ASP A 128 -23.58 15.60 -14.14
C ASP A 128 -23.43 16.05 -12.66
N THR A 129 -24.40 16.80 -12.16
CA THR A 129 -24.49 17.30 -10.78
C THR A 129 -24.87 16.22 -9.76
N THR A 130 -25.01 14.96 -10.16
CA THR A 130 -25.32 13.87 -9.22
C THR A 130 -24.11 13.58 -8.33
N SER A 131 -24.39 13.07 -7.13
CA SER A 131 -23.37 12.49 -6.25
C SER A 131 -22.85 11.15 -6.75
N THR A 132 -23.31 10.65 -7.89
CA THR A 132 -22.99 9.31 -8.39
C THR A 132 -21.79 9.34 -9.33
N VAL A 133 -20.82 8.48 -9.06
CA VAL A 133 -19.74 8.12 -9.99
C VAL A 133 -20.25 7.07 -10.96
N SER A 134 -20.11 7.35 -12.26
CA SER A 134 -20.31 6.35 -13.31
C SER A 134 -18.97 5.78 -13.76
N LEU A 135 -18.80 4.46 -13.65
CA LEU A 135 -17.60 3.77 -14.15
C LEU A 135 -17.55 3.69 -15.68
N THR A 136 -18.67 3.95 -16.36
CA THR A 136 -18.70 4.08 -17.83
C THR A 136 -18.33 5.48 -18.30
N ALA A 137 -18.27 6.46 -17.40
CA ALA A 137 -17.91 7.83 -17.72
C ALA A 137 -16.42 8.02 -17.50
N THR A 138 -15.67 8.13 -18.59
CA THR A 138 -14.21 8.27 -18.52
C THR A 138 -13.84 9.70 -18.10
N PRO A 139 -13.04 9.87 -17.03
CA PRO A 139 -12.41 11.15 -16.73
C PRO A 139 -11.57 11.66 -17.90
N SER A 140 -11.45 12.97 -18.04
CA SER A 140 -10.47 13.57 -18.95
C SER A 140 -9.06 13.47 -18.36
N GLY A 141 -8.12 12.93 -19.13
CA GLY A 141 -6.72 12.76 -18.71
C GLY A 141 -5.73 13.76 -19.30
N LEU A 142 -6.20 14.86 -19.89
CA LEU A 142 -5.36 15.79 -20.64
C LEU A 142 -5.49 17.20 -20.05
N GLY A 143 -4.41 17.71 -19.45
CA GLY A 143 -4.32 19.14 -19.20
C GLY A 143 -3.59 19.59 -17.94
N LEU A 144 -3.25 18.71 -16.99
CA LEU A 144 -2.41 19.10 -15.84
C LEU A 144 -0.94 19.15 -16.26
N THR A 145 -0.49 20.31 -16.73
CA THR A 145 0.89 20.53 -17.20
C THR A 145 1.80 21.13 -16.13
N GLY A 146 1.25 21.49 -14.97
CA GLY A 146 1.97 22.10 -13.86
C GLY A 146 2.26 23.59 -14.06
N THR A 147 1.37 24.33 -14.72
CA THR A 147 1.59 25.77 -14.98
C THR A 147 1.68 26.61 -13.71
N ALA A 148 1.06 26.18 -12.62
CA ALA A 148 1.16 26.84 -11.31
C ALA A 148 2.16 26.12 -10.38
N PHE A 149 2.25 24.79 -10.46
CA PHE A 149 3.11 23.97 -9.60
C PHE A 149 3.88 22.95 -10.45
N SER A 150 5.19 23.15 -10.56
CA SER A 150 6.11 22.32 -11.36
C SER A 150 7.48 22.08 -10.72
N GLY A 151 7.65 22.48 -9.46
CA GLY A 151 8.86 22.25 -8.66
C GLY A 151 8.65 21.18 -7.58
N ASP A 152 9.74 20.79 -6.92
CA ASP A 152 9.72 19.91 -5.75
C ASP A 152 8.93 18.59 -5.93
N ILE A 153 7.94 18.29 -5.07
CA ILE A 153 7.09 17.09 -5.20
C ILE A 153 6.19 17.12 -6.45
N TYR A 154 6.20 18.20 -7.22
CA TYR A 154 5.49 18.37 -8.49
C TYR A 154 6.44 18.52 -9.68
N ALA A 155 7.74 18.26 -9.51
CA ALA A 155 8.71 18.37 -10.59
C ALA A 155 8.71 17.17 -11.54
N GLY A 156 9.13 17.39 -12.79
CA GLY A 156 9.40 16.32 -13.75
C GLY A 156 8.19 15.41 -13.99
N THR A 157 8.38 14.10 -13.86
CA THR A 157 7.33 13.07 -13.98
C THR A 157 6.80 12.63 -12.60
N SER A 158 6.78 13.54 -11.62
CA SER A 158 6.30 13.19 -10.28
C SER A 158 4.82 12.83 -10.28
N VAL A 159 4.46 11.84 -9.47
CA VAL A 159 3.09 11.39 -9.18
C VAL A 159 2.16 12.43 -8.56
N GLY A 160 2.70 13.60 -8.19
CA GLY A 160 1.89 14.74 -7.77
C GLY A 160 1.53 15.68 -8.91
N ARG A 161 2.26 15.62 -10.04
CA ARG A 161 2.27 16.69 -11.05
C ARG A 161 1.08 16.62 -11.98
N ASP A 162 0.86 15.48 -12.60
CA ASP A 162 -0.19 15.27 -13.58
C ASP A 162 -1.31 14.41 -12.99
N GLY A 163 -2.34 14.11 -13.78
CA GLY A 163 -3.51 13.42 -13.25
C GLY A 163 -4.72 13.49 -14.17
N ILE A 164 -5.80 12.84 -13.72
CA ILE A 164 -7.12 12.87 -14.36
C ILE A 164 -8.09 13.72 -13.55
N PHE A 165 -9.07 14.28 -14.25
CA PHE A 165 -10.22 14.98 -13.67
C PHE A 165 -11.42 14.87 -14.60
N SER A 166 -12.61 15.27 -14.13
CA SER A 166 -13.80 15.27 -14.98
C SER A 166 -14.44 16.65 -15.08
N GLY A 167 -14.87 16.99 -16.30
CA GLY A 167 -15.68 18.16 -16.58
C GLY A 167 -14.99 19.51 -16.57
N GLY A 168 -15.80 20.56 -16.81
CA GLY A 168 -15.41 21.96 -16.63
C GLY A 168 -15.82 22.49 -15.26
N ASN A 169 -15.32 23.67 -14.89
CA ASN A 169 -15.69 24.37 -13.67
C ASN A 169 -17.10 24.99 -13.82
N SER A 170 -18.14 24.15 -13.86
CA SER A 170 -19.51 24.53 -14.25
C SER A 170 -20.41 24.89 -13.07
N GLY A 171 -19.86 25.49 -12.01
CA GLY A 171 -20.63 25.92 -10.82
C GLY A 171 -21.18 24.78 -9.94
N THR A 172 -20.89 23.51 -10.27
CA THR A 172 -21.23 22.35 -9.43
C THR A 172 -20.01 21.47 -9.22
N ALA A 173 -19.88 20.94 -7.99
CA ALA A 173 -18.83 19.99 -7.64
C ALA A 173 -18.96 18.70 -8.46
N ARG A 174 -17.85 18.24 -9.02
CA ARG A 174 -17.76 17.01 -9.81
C ARG A 174 -16.85 16.01 -9.13
N TYR A 175 -17.05 14.74 -9.47
CA TYR A 175 -16.30 13.62 -8.94
C TYR A 175 -15.39 13.03 -10.00
N THR A 176 -14.20 12.66 -9.57
CA THR A 176 -13.28 11.80 -10.30
C THR A 176 -12.88 10.67 -9.37
N ALA A 177 -12.85 9.46 -9.89
CA ALA A 177 -12.90 8.28 -9.05
C ALA A 177 -12.24 7.08 -9.71
N PHE A 178 -11.93 6.09 -8.90
CA PHE A 178 -11.51 4.78 -9.34
C PHE A 178 -12.09 3.69 -8.45
N GLN A 179 -12.14 2.48 -9.00
CA GLN A 179 -12.48 1.27 -8.31
C GLN A 179 -11.35 0.25 -8.48
N ILE A 180 -10.89 -0.36 -7.38
CA ILE A 180 -9.97 -1.50 -7.42
C ILE A 180 -10.73 -2.76 -7.06
N THR A 181 -10.65 -3.75 -7.95
CA THR A 181 -11.23 -5.08 -7.76
C THR A 181 -10.13 -6.11 -7.48
N GLY A 182 -10.49 -7.28 -6.96
CA GLY A 182 -9.57 -8.40 -6.76
C GLY A 182 -8.64 -8.30 -5.54
N LEU A 183 -8.73 -7.22 -4.75
CA LEU A 183 -8.02 -7.14 -3.47
C LEU A 183 -8.49 -8.24 -2.51
N ALA A 184 -7.57 -8.72 -1.69
CA ALA A 184 -7.90 -9.65 -0.60
C ALA A 184 -8.78 -8.94 0.45
N ALA A 185 -9.44 -9.73 1.29
CA ALA A 185 -10.07 -9.20 2.49
C ALA A 185 -9.00 -8.65 3.44
N GLY A 186 -9.30 -7.53 4.10
CA GLY A 186 -8.39 -6.90 5.05
C GLY A 186 -8.64 -5.40 5.21
N THR A 187 -7.87 -4.78 6.08
CA THR A 187 -7.86 -3.34 6.30
C THR A 187 -6.79 -2.69 5.44
N TYR A 188 -7.13 -1.57 4.79
CA TYR A 188 -6.25 -0.82 3.91
C TYR A 188 -6.18 0.65 4.31
N ASP A 189 -4.98 1.23 4.28
CA ASP A 189 -4.76 2.66 4.27
C ASP A 189 -4.55 3.14 2.83
N ILE A 190 -5.28 4.19 2.47
CA ILE A 190 -5.31 4.72 1.10
C ILE A 190 -4.82 6.15 1.14
N TYR A 191 -3.64 6.37 0.58
CA TYR A 191 -3.02 7.69 0.46
C TYR A 191 -3.38 8.26 -0.90
N VAL A 192 -4.06 9.40 -0.95
CA VAL A 192 -4.54 9.99 -2.21
C VAL A 192 -4.00 11.40 -2.37
N ALA A 193 -3.31 11.68 -3.47
CA ALA A 193 -2.95 13.02 -3.91
C ALA A 193 -3.94 13.50 -4.97
N SER A 194 -4.44 14.73 -4.80
CA SER A 194 -5.47 15.31 -5.65
C SER A 194 -5.32 16.82 -5.70
N ARG A 195 -4.58 17.33 -6.67
CA ARG A 195 -4.25 18.73 -6.88
C ARG A 195 -4.48 19.06 -8.33
N ASN A 196 -5.13 20.20 -8.57
CA ASN A 196 -4.99 20.89 -9.83
C ASN A 196 -3.66 21.67 -9.84
N THR A 197 -2.64 21.12 -10.48
CA THR A 197 -1.30 21.72 -10.55
C THR A 197 -1.20 22.94 -11.48
N ASN A 198 -2.29 23.28 -12.17
CA ASN A 198 -2.41 24.51 -12.96
C ASN A 198 -3.12 25.65 -12.21
N ASN A 199 -3.68 25.39 -11.02
CA ASN A 199 -4.44 26.39 -10.26
C ASN A 199 -3.79 26.68 -8.90
N ASN A 200 -3.50 27.95 -8.62
CA ASN A 200 -2.95 28.46 -7.37
C ASN A 200 -3.99 29.07 -6.41
N GLU A 201 -5.28 28.92 -6.69
CA GLU A 201 -6.36 29.38 -5.80
C GLU A 201 -6.50 28.54 -4.52
N ASN A 202 -7.30 29.05 -3.58
CA ASN A 202 -7.72 28.30 -2.39
C ASN A 202 -8.86 27.34 -2.75
N TYR A 203 -8.67 26.06 -2.48
CA TYR A 203 -9.71 25.06 -2.69
C TYR A 203 -9.50 23.84 -1.81
N THR A 204 -10.49 22.96 -1.79
CA THR A 204 -10.40 21.68 -1.11
C THR A 204 -10.65 20.54 -2.07
N GLN A 205 -10.09 19.38 -1.75
CA GLN A 205 -10.41 18.12 -2.40
C GLN A 205 -10.82 17.15 -1.30
N GLN A 206 -12.07 16.72 -1.34
CA GLN A 206 -12.64 15.79 -0.40
C GLN A 206 -12.51 14.39 -0.96
N VAL A 207 -11.72 13.55 -0.30
CA VAL A 207 -11.49 12.15 -0.66
C VAL A 207 -12.46 11.29 0.13
N TYR A 208 -13.10 10.35 -0.56
CA TYR A 208 -13.97 9.33 0.00
C TYR A 208 -13.46 7.96 -0.40
N ALA A 209 -13.49 7.01 0.52
CA ALA A 209 -13.19 5.62 0.22
C ALA A 209 -14.08 4.66 1.01
N GLY A 210 -14.47 3.58 0.37
CA GLY A 210 -15.32 2.57 0.99
C GLY A 210 -15.39 1.28 0.20
N ALA A 211 -15.96 0.26 0.81
CA ALA A 211 -16.25 -1.00 0.14
C ALA A 211 -17.42 -0.84 -0.84
N GLY A 212 -17.37 -1.58 -1.95
CA GLY A 212 -18.41 -1.58 -2.97
C GLY A 212 -18.50 -2.90 -3.73
N VAL A 213 -19.34 -2.90 -4.75
CA VAL A 213 -19.51 -4.04 -5.66
C VAL A 213 -18.70 -3.79 -6.93
N ALA A 214 -17.98 -4.82 -7.38
CA ALA A 214 -17.16 -4.73 -8.59
C ALA A 214 -18.02 -4.40 -9.83
N GLY A 215 -17.54 -3.48 -10.67
CA GLY A 215 -18.16 -3.05 -11.91
C GLY A 215 -19.42 -2.18 -11.76
N THR A 216 -19.79 -1.78 -10.54
CA THR A 216 -20.99 -0.96 -10.32
C THR A 216 -20.66 0.49 -10.02
N ASN A 217 -21.49 1.39 -10.54
CA ASN A 217 -21.53 2.80 -10.15
C ASN A 217 -21.74 2.96 -8.63
N PHE A 218 -21.25 4.05 -8.06
CA PHE A 218 -21.30 4.27 -6.61
C PHE A 218 -21.46 5.74 -6.24
N ASP A 219 -22.02 6.00 -5.05
CA ASP A 219 -22.12 7.33 -4.46
C ASP A 219 -21.01 7.49 -3.39
N PRO A 220 -19.97 8.31 -3.62
CA PRO A 220 -18.88 8.50 -2.68
C PRO A 220 -19.30 9.20 -1.38
N VAL A 221 -20.41 9.96 -1.36
CA VAL A 221 -20.87 10.66 -0.15
C VAL A 221 -21.78 9.80 0.74
N SER A 222 -21.97 8.53 0.39
CA SER A 222 -22.66 7.56 1.24
C SER A 222 -22.07 7.54 2.65
N ALA A 223 -22.94 7.45 3.67
CA ALA A 223 -22.52 7.40 5.07
C ALA A 223 -21.65 6.17 5.42
N ALA A 224 -21.61 5.17 4.55
CA ALA A 224 -20.75 4.00 4.70
C ALA A 224 -19.28 4.27 4.32
N TYR A 225 -18.98 5.41 3.69
CA TYR A 225 -17.64 5.71 3.17
C TYR A 225 -16.88 6.55 4.18
N ALA A 226 -15.64 6.15 4.45
CA ALA A 226 -14.71 6.98 5.19
C ALA A 226 -14.27 8.16 4.31
N SER A 227 -13.84 9.26 4.94
CA SER A 227 -13.47 10.45 4.18
C SER A 227 -12.28 11.20 4.80
N GLY A 228 -11.56 11.93 3.96
CA GLY A 228 -10.45 12.81 4.33
C GLY A 228 -10.46 14.07 3.47
N VAL A 229 -9.93 15.17 4.00
CA VAL A 229 -9.90 16.47 3.30
C VAL A 229 -8.47 16.84 2.98
N ILE A 230 -8.25 17.34 1.77
CA ILE A 230 -7.04 18.05 1.39
C ILE A 230 -7.39 19.53 1.26
N THR A 231 -6.65 20.40 1.96
CA THR A 231 -6.84 21.85 1.91
C THR A 231 -5.65 22.51 1.27
N TYR A 232 -5.89 23.15 0.11
CA TYR A 232 -4.90 23.95 -0.58
C TYR A 232 -5.10 25.41 -0.23
N VAL A 233 -4.04 26.04 0.28
CA VAL A 233 -3.99 27.48 0.49
C VAL A 233 -3.02 28.13 -0.50
N ASN A 234 -3.42 29.30 -0.97
CA ASN A 234 -2.75 30.15 -1.92
C ASN A 234 -1.65 30.91 -1.18
N THR A 235 -0.58 30.18 -0.89
CA THR A 235 0.66 30.75 -0.40
C THR A 235 1.77 30.16 -1.25
N PRO A 236 2.69 30.97 -1.82
CA PRO A 236 3.79 30.45 -2.61
C PRO A 236 4.55 29.34 -1.86
N GLY A 237 4.74 28.19 -2.52
CA GLY A 237 5.44 27.03 -1.93
C GLY A 237 4.65 26.25 -0.88
N PHE A 238 3.36 26.53 -0.68
CA PHE A 238 2.56 25.80 0.30
C PHE A 238 2.48 24.31 -0.04
N ALA A 239 3.04 23.49 0.85
CA ALA A 239 3.07 22.04 0.76
C ALA A 239 3.58 21.55 -0.61
N THR A 240 4.61 22.21 -1.17
CA THR A 240 5.26 21.77 -2.42
C THR A 240 6.56 21.04 -2.15
N SER A 241 7.30 21.39 -1.09
CA SER A 241 8.62 20.82 -0.80
C SER A 241 8.60 19.42 -0.17
N ALA A 242 7.47 19.03 0.41
CA ALA A 242 7.29 17.73 1.06
C ALA A 242 5.82 17.31 1.05
N TRP A 243 5.58 16.00 1.12
CA TRP A 243 4.24 15.45 1.31
C TRP A 243 3.77 15.70 2.75
N VAL A 244 2.59 16.30 2.91
CA VAL A 244 1.98 16.64 4.19
C VAL A 244 0.50 16.26 4.17
N ALA A 245 0.11 15.38 5.10
CA ALA A 245 -1.27 14.93 5.24
C ALA A 245 -2.22 16.11 5.47
N GLY A 246 -3.37 16.10 4.81
CA GLY A 246 -4.37 17.16 4.84
C GLY A 246 -4.03 18.39 4.00
N GLN A 247 -2.84 18.48 3.41
CA GLN A 247 -2.41 19.63 2.61
C GLN A 247 -2.17 19.29 1.15
N ASN A 248 -1.50 18.16 0.87
CA ASN A 248 -1.26 17.70 -0.50
C ASN A 248 -1.55 16.20 -0.71
N TYR A 249 -1.93 15.49 0.36
CA TYR A 249 -2.56 14.18 0.28
C TYR A 249 -3.53 13.96 1.43
N ALA A 250 -4.49 13.05 1.29
CA ALA A 250 -5.32 12.54 2.36
C ALA A 250 -5.03 11.07 2.62
N VAL A 251 -5.32 10.59 3.83
CA VAL A 251 -5.30 9.15 4.17
C VAL A 251 -6.69 8.74 4.59
N VAL A 252 -7.22 7.68 3.99
CA VAL A 252 -8.51 7.10 4.36
C VAL A 252 -8.32 5.61 4.62
N ARG A 253 -8.91 5.11 5.71
CA ARG A 253 -8.87 3.69 6.06
C ARG A 253 -10.15 2.99 5.65
N VAL A 254 -10.04 1.82 5.03
CA VAL A 254 -11.17 1.01 4.56
C VAL A 254 -10.97 -0.45 4.93
N ASP A 255 -12.04 -1.08 5.41
CA ASP A 255 -12.10 -2.52 5.60
C ASP A 255 -12.80 -3.18 4.40
N LEU A 256 -12.16 -4.18 3.82
CA LEU A 256 -12.72 -5.00 2.75
C LEU A 256 -13.00 -6.42 3.23
N THR A 257 -14.17 -6.92 2.87
CA THR A 257 -14.47 -8.35 2.94
C THR A 257 -14.18 -9.02 1.58
N ALA A 258 -14.09 -10.34 1.59
CA ALA A 258 -13.73 -11.10 0.40
C ALA A 258 -14.72 -10.83 -0.76
N GLY A 259 -14.18 -10.50 -1.93
CA GLY A 259 -14.97 -10.24 -3.14
C GLY A 259 -15.52 -8.82 -3.27
N GLN A 260 -15.31 -7.94 -2.28
CA GLN A 260 -15.64 -6.52 -2.41
C GLN A 260 -14.60 -5.78 -3.27
N ALA A 261 -15.06 -4.70 -3.88
CA ALA A 261 -14.19 -3.73 -4.52
C ALA A 261 -13.88 -2.57 -3.56
N LEU A 262 -12.70 -1.99 -3.69
CA LEU A 262 -12.38 -0.70 -3.09
C LEU A 262 -12.84 0.42 -4.03
N ASN A 263 -13.76 1.25 -3.57
CA ASN A 263 -14.22 2.44 -4.28
C ASN A 263 -13.55 3.67 -3.67
N VAL A 264 -12.98 4.53 -4.51
CA VAL A 264 -12.40 5.81 -4.12
C VAL A 264 -12.93 6.91 -5.03
N GLY A 265 -13.47 7.97 -4.43
CA GLY A 265 -13.97 9.13 -5.15
C GLY A 265 -13.41 10.41 -4.56
N VAL A 266 -13.08 11.37 -5.43
CA VAL A 266 -12.63 12.69 -5.03
C VAL A 266 -13.60 13.74 -5.54
N LYS A 267 -14.03 14.62 -4.64
CA LYS A 267 -14.92 15.74 -4.91
C LYS A 267 -14.17 17.06 -4.76
N GLY A 268 -14.26 17.93 -5.76
CA GLY A 268 -13.76 19.31 -5.66
C GLY A 268 -14.65 20.19 -4.79
N GLY A 269 -14.07 21.24 -4.20
CA GLY A 269 -14.75 22.24 -3.39
C GLY A 269 -14.03 23.59 -3.38
N GLY A 270 -14.74 24.67 -3.03
CA GLY A 270 -14.18 26.02 -3.06
C GLY A 270 -14.04 26.54 -4.49
N ALA A 271 -12.88 27.10 -4.85
CA ALA A 271 -12.64 27.68 -6.18
C ALA A 271 -12.45 26.62 -7.29
N GLU A 272 -12.11 25.38 -6.90
CA GLU A 272 -11.92 24.26 -7.81
C GLU A 272 -12.99 23.19 -7.55
N LEU A 273 -14.04 23.19 -8.37
CA LEU A 273 -15.18 22.29 -8.19
C LEU A 273 -14.94 20.91 -8.80
N ARG A 274 -13.88 20.70 -9.58
CA ARG A 274 -13.58 19.39 -10.16
C ARG A 274 -12.81 18.54 -9.16
N GLY A 275 -13.16 17.26 -9.08
CA GLY A 275 -12.35 16.25 -8.40
C GLY A 275 -11.13 15.90 -9.23
N PHE A 276 -9.95 15.82 -8.61
CA PHE A 276 -8.72 15.39 -9.28
C PHE A 276 -8.23 14.06 -8.72
N LEU A 277 -7.49 13.30 -9.52
CA LEU A 277 -6.67 12.19 -9.06
C LEU A 277 -5.29 12.36 -9.71
N ASN A 278 -4.25 12.61 -8.91
CA ASN A 278 -2.87 12.54 -9.39
C ASN A 278 -2.32 11.14 -9.12
N SER A 279 -2.40 10.70 -7.87
CA SER A 279 -1.90 9.39 -7.47
C SER A 279 -2.62 8.82 -6.26
N ALA A 280 -2.55 7.49 -6.13
CA ALA A 280 -3.01 6.77 -4.96
C ALA A 280 -2.04 5.66 -4.56
N GLN A 281 -1.89 5.42 -3.25
CA GLN A 281 -1.19 4.24 -2.73
C GLN A 281 -2.10 3.49 -1.77
N ILE A 282 -2.30 2.21 -2.02
CA ILE A 282 -3.18 1.33 -1.23
C ILE A 282 -2.28 0.36 -0.48
N VAL A 283 -2.32 0.44 0.84
CA VAL A 283 -1.39 -0.24 1.73
C VAL A 283 -2.18 -1.13 2.67
N ALA A 284 -1.92 -2.44 2.65
CA ALA A 284 -2.53 -3.35 3.61
C ALA A 284 -2.00 -3.04 5.03
N VAL A 285 -2.92 -2.90 5.99
CA VAL A 285 -2.59 -2.72 7.40
C VAL A 285 -2.43 -4.11 8.03
N PRO A 286 -1.25 -4.48 8.56
CA PRO A 286 -1.07 -5.79 9.18
C PRO A 286 -2.04 -6.01 10.34
N GLU A 287 -2.77 -7.13 10.32
CA GLU A 287 -3.65 -7.46 11.45
C GLU A 287 -2.84 -7.68 12.74
N PRO A 288 -3.24 -7.08 13.87
CA PRO A 288 -2.53 -7.24 15.14
C PRO A 288 -2.42 -8.71 15.60
N THR A 289 -3.41 -9.53 15.21
CA THR A 289 -3.52 -10.95 15.55
C THR A 289 -2.42 -11.79 14.94
N ALA A 290 -1.97 -11.47 13.72
CA ALA A 290 -0.86 -12.16 13.06
C ALA A 290 0.44 -11.99 13.85
N ALA A 291 0.72 -10.77 14.31
CA ALA A 291 1.88 -10.48 15.15
C ALA A 291 1.80 -11.19 16.52
N ALA A 292 0.63 -11.19 17.15
CA ALA A 292 0.40 -11.86 18.42
C ALA A 292 0.55 -13.38 18.31
N LEU A 293 0.02 -14.01 17.26
CA LEU A 293 0.12 -15.46 17.03
C LEU A 293 1.57 -15.90 16.77
N LEU A 294 2.34 -15.11 16.01
CA LEU A 294 3.78 -15.35 15.83
C LEU A 294 4.55 -15.26 17.15
N GLY A 295 4.24 -14.25 17.98
CA GLY A 295 4.81 -14.11 19.33
C GLY A 295 4.49 -15.30 20.23
N CYS A 296 3.23 -15.72 20.28
CA CYS A 296 2.78 -16.88 21.05
C CYS A 296 3.42 -18.18 20.55
N GLY A 297 3.55 -18.36 19.24
CA GLY A 297 4.22 -19.51 18.64
C GLY A 297 5.71 -19.59 19.03
N ALA A 298 6.42 -18.47 18.99
CA ALA A 298 7.81 -18.40 19.41
C ALA A 298 8.01 -18.71 20.91
N LEU A 299 7.11 -18.20 21.76
CA LEU A 299 7.11 -18.49 23.20
C LEU A 299 6.86 -19.98 23.48
N ALA A 300 5.87 -20.58 22.82
CA ALA A 300 5.57 -22.01 22.96
C ALA A 300 6.75 -22.90 22.54
N PHE A 301 7.43 -22.57 21.43
CA PHE A 301 8.65 -23.27 21.00
C PHE A 301 9.82 -23.07 21.98
N GLY A 302 10.00 -21.86 22.50
CA GLY A 302 11.03 -21.56 23.49
C GLY A 302 10.85 -22.33 24.81
N LEU A 303 9.61 -22.48 25.27
CA LEU A 303 9.27 -23.24 26.48
C LEU A 303 9.43 -24.75 26.27
N ARG A 304 9.10 -25.28 25.08
CA ARG A 304 9.28 -26.71 24.77
C ARG A 304 10.74 -27.14 24.74
N ARG A 305 11.66 -26.23 24.40
CA ARG A 305 13.11 -26.53 24.33
C ARG A 305 13.80 -26.54 25.70
N ARG A 306 13.12 -26.09 26.76
CA ARG A 306 13.65 -26.02 28.14
C ARG A 306 13.20 -27.19 29.03
N ARG A 307 12.39 -28.11 28.53
CA ARG A 307 12.03 -29.37 29.19
C ARG A 307 12.70 -30.54 28.49
#